data_AF-A0A6A1Z553-F1
#
_entry.id   AF-A0A6A1Z553-F1
#
_cell.length_a   1.000
_cell.length_b   1.000
_cell.length_c   1.000
_cell.angle_alpha   90.00
_cell.angle_beta   90.00
_cell.angle_gamma   90.00
#
_symmetry.space_group_name_H-M   'P 1'
#
loop_
_entity.id
_entity.type
_entity.pdbx_description
1 polymer ?
#
loop_
_entity_poly.entity_id
_entity_poly.type
_entity_poly.pdbx_seq_one_letter_code
_entity_poly.pdbx_strand_id
1 'polypeptide(L)'
;MLPSWIGKKNKYDAAQVAILFSAAITALLITQSYLFLVSCIVLASFIQYLPSILAVIKFKHTNEFPNHGFKLPGGYTITILASIISCYMVTNFTWKTIFLGLVVGVLAAIAYFFIGKDKAVEHKHQLYLKNAKEIIKNI
;
A
#
# COMPACT_ATOMS: atom_id res chain seq x y z
N MET A 1 7.12 -6.74 3.01
CA MET A 1 7.37 -6.96 4.44
C MET A 1 6.31 -7.92 4.97
N LEU A 2 6.42 -9.20 4.68
CA LEU A 2 5.54 -10.24 5.22
C LEU A 2 6.45 -11.30 5.85
N PRO A 3 6.06 -11.91 6.98
CA PRO A 3 6.86 -12.95 7.63
C PRO A 3 7.19 -14.04 6.60
N SER A 4 8.44 -14.53 6.61
CA SER A 4 8.99 -15.42 5.57
C SER A 4 8.14 -16.68 5.33
N TRP A 5 7.29 -17.04 6.30
CA TRP A 5 6.37 -18.16 6.25
C TRP A 5 5.23 -17.97 5.23
N ILE A 6 4.71 -16.75 5.03
CA ILE A 6 3.67 -16.45 4.02
C ILE A 6 4.26 -16.49 2.60
N GLY A 7 5.55 -16.12 2.47
CA GLY A 7 6.27 -16.13 1.20
C GLY A 7 6.89 -17.48 0.84
N LYS A 8 6.67 -18.54 1.62
CA LYS A 8 7.26 -19.86 1.37
C LYS A 8 6.65 -20.46 0.10
N LYS A 9 7.40 -20.42 -0.98
CA LYS A 9 7.02 -20.97 -2.28
C LYS A 9 7.26 -22.48 -2.30
N ASN A 10 6.37 -23.24 -2.93
CA ASN A 10 6.57 -24.67 -3.17
C ASN A 10 7.43 -24.90 -4.43
N LYS A 11 7.74 -26.16 -4.76
CA LYS A 11 8.58 -26.63 -5.88
C LYS A 11 8.21 -26.08 -7.27
N TYR A 12 7.03 -25.49 -7.42
CA TYR A 12 6.52 -24.83 -8.63
C TYR A 12 6.48 -23.29 -8.54
N ASP A 13 7.25 -22.69 -7.61
CA ASP A 13 7.32 -21.23 -7.34
C ASP A 13 5.98 -20.58 -6.93
N ALA A 14 4.93 -21.37 -6.67
CA ALA A 14 3.64 -20.88 -6.20
C ALA A 14 3.64 -20.64 -4.68
N ALA A 15 3.17 -19.46 -4.25
CA ALA A 15 2.94 -19.11 -2.85
C ALA A 15 1.65 -19.79 -2.32
N GLN A 16 1.71 -21.12 -2.14
CA GLN A 16 0.54 -21.95 -1.80
C GLN A 16 -0.18 -21.48 -0.53
N VAL A 17 0.58 -21.06 0.49
CA VAL A 17 0.01 -20.55 1.75
C VAL A 17 -0.82 -19.28 1.51
N ALA A 18 -0.34 -18.36 0.66
CA ALA A 18 -1.03 -17.12 0.35
C ALA A 18 -2.31 -17.35 -0.48
N ILE A 19 -2.29 -18.33 -1.39
CA ILE A 19 -3.46 -18.72 -2.19
C ILE A 19 -4.53 -19.32 -1.27
N LEU A 20 -4.17 -20.27 -0.42
CA LEU A 20 -5.11 -20.90 0.49
C LEU A 20 -5.73 -19.88 1.47
N PHE A 21 -4.90 -18.96 1.97
CA PHE A 21 -5.36 -17.88 2.84
C PHE A 21 -6.35 -16.94 2.13
N SER A 22 -6.02 -16.50 0.91
CA SER A 22 -6.92 -15.65 0.11
C SER A 22 -8.23 -16.37 -0.24
N ALA A 23 -8.16 -17.67 -0.53
CA ALA A 23 -9.33 -18.50 -0.81
C ALA A 23 -10.24 -18.65 0.42
N ALA A 24 -9.66 -18.89 1.60
CA ALA A 24 -10.40 -18.98 2.85
C ALA A 24 -11.12 -17.65 3.20
N ILE A 25 -10.43 -16.52 3.04
CA ILE A 25 -11.03 -15.19 3.25
C ILE A 25 -12.18 -14.97 2.26
N THR A 26 -11.97 -15.26 0.97
CA THR A 26 -13.00 -15.09 -0.06
C THR A 26 -14.24 -15.96 0.24
N ALA A 27 -14.02 -17.20 0.66
CA ALA A 27 -15.09 -18.11 1.04
C ALA A 27 -15.89 -17.64 2.26
N LEU A 28 -15.26 -16.93 3.20
CA LEU A 28 -15.95 -16.32 4.34
C LEU A 28 -16.74 -15.07 3.93
N LEU A 29 -16.20 -14.28 3.01
CA LEU A 29 -16.77 -13.00 2.58
C LEU A 29 -17.96 -13.16 1.62
N ILE A 30 -18.03 -14.24 0.85
CA ILE A 30 -19.11 -14.49 -0.12
C ILE A 30 -20.48 -14.72 0.53
N THR A 31 -20.53 -15.07 1.82
CA THR A 31 -21.79 -15.24 2.57
C THR A 31 -22.50 -13.90 2.82
N GLN A 32 -21.83 -12.76 2.57
CA GLN A 32 -22.38 -11.42 2.77
C GLN A 32 -23.08 -10.88 1.52
N SER A 33 -23.88 -9.82 1.71
CA SER A 33 -24.58 -9.15 0.60
C SER A 33 -23.62 -8.55 -0.43
N TYR A 34 -23.99 -8.62 -1.71
CA TYR A 34 -23.26 -7.98 -2.81
C TYR A 34 -22.97 -6.50 -2.55
N LEU A 35 -23.97 -5.73 -2.07
CA LEU A 35 -23.79 -4.30 -1.79
C LEU A 35 -22.75 -4.03 -0.70
N PHE A 36 -22.64 -4.93 0.28
CA PHE A 36 -21.62 -4.84 1.32
C PHE A 36 -20.23 -5.12 0.75
N LEU A 37 -20.10 -6.12 -0.11
CA LEU A 37 -18.83 -6.50 -0.74
C LEU A 37 -18.31 -5.40 -1.68
N VAL A 38 -19.21 -4.80 -2.48
CA VAL A 38 -18.92 -3.63 -3.33
C VAL A 38 -18.46 -2.45 -2.48
N SER A 39 -19.13 -2.20 -1.36
CA SER A 39 -18.72 -1.10 -0.46
C SER A 39 -17.32 -1.34 0.11
N CYS A 40 -16.99 -2.59 0.45
CA CYS A 40 -15.69 -2.96 0.98
C CYS A 40 -14.56 -2.78 -0.03
N ILE A 41 -14.73 -3.21 -1.29
CA ILE A 41 -13.68 -3.06 -2.32
C ILE A 41 -13.44 -1.59 -2.70
N VAL A 42 -14.51 -0.78 -2.71
CA VAL A 42 -14.37 0.66 -2.96
C VAL A 42 -13.64 1.34 -1.80
N LEU A 43 -13.98 0.99 -0.55
CA LEU A 43 -13.24 1.49 0.62
C LEU A 43 -11.77 1.08 0.61
N ALA A 44 -11.46 -0.18 0.27
CA ALA A 44 -10.09 -0.67 0.15
C ALA A 44 -9.31 0.09 -0.94
N SER A 45 -9.95 0.34 -2.08
CA SER A 45 -9.37 1.14 -3.17
C SER A 45 -9.06 2.57 -2.72
N PHE A 46 -9.92 3.19 -1.92
CA PHE A 46 -9.65 4.53 -1.37
C PHE A 46 -8.46 4.54 -0.42
N ILE A 47 -8.38 3.58 0.50
CA ILE A 47 -7.23 3.45 1.42
C ILE A 47 -5.93 3.23 0.66
N GLN A 48 -5.96 2.55 -0.50
CA GLN A 48 -4.79 2.34 -1.35
C GLN A 48 -4.43 3.56 -2.20
N TYR A 49 -5.43 4.22 -2.81
CA TYR A 49 -5.21 5.31 -3.75
C TYR A 49 -4.79 6.60 -3.08
N LEU A 50 -5.35 6.95 -1.91
CA LEU A 50 -4.97 8.15 -1.15
C LEU A 50 -3.46 8.25 -0.86
N PRO A 51 -2.81 7.25 -0.22
CA PRO A 51 -1.38 7.31 0.06
C PRO A 51 -0.54 7.25 -1.22
N SER A 52 -0.99 6.58 -2.28
CA SER A 52 -0.27 6.57 -3.56
C SER A 52 -0.27 7.95 -4.22
N ILE A 53 -1.42 8.62 -4.25
CA ILE A 53 -1.62 9.99 -4.74
C ILE A 53 -0.73 10.97 -3.94
N LEU A 54 -0.77 10.88 -2.60
CA LEU A 54 0.07 11.72 -1.73
C LEU A 54 1.57 11.41 -1.89
N ALA A 55 1.94 10.15 -2.10
CA ALA A 55 3.33 9.77 -2.37
C ALA A 55 3.83 10.39 -3.67
N VAL A 56 3.01 10.44 -4.74
CA VAL A 56 3.38 11.12 -5.99
C VAL A 56 3.60 12.61 -5.78
N ILE A 57 2.75 13.28 -4.97
CA ILE A 57 2.94 14.69 -4.60
C ILE A 57 4.26 14.89 -3.86
N LYS A 58 4.52 14.05 -2.84
CA LYS A 58 5.75 14.10 -2.05
C LYS A 58 6.98 13.85 -2.93
N PHE A 59 6.99 12.82 -3.77
CA PHE A 59 8.12 12.50 -4.67
C PHE A 59 8.37 13.60 -5.70
N LYS A 60 7.33 14.23 -6.25
CA LYS A 60 7.49 15.39 -7.14
C LYS A 60 8.04 16.61 -6.40
N HIS A 61 7.71 16.80 -5.13
CA HIS A 61 8.20 17.93 -4.33
C HIS A 61 9.63 17.71 -3.81
N THR A 62 10.03 16.47 -3.48
CA THR A 62 11.34 16.18 -2.86
C THR A 62 12.45 15.83 -3.86
N ASN A 63 12.16 15.67 -5.17
CA ASN A 63 13.15 15.40 -6.23
C ASN A 63 14.10 14.20 -5.97
N GLU A 64 13.76 13.28 -5.07
CA GLU A 64 14.67 12.17 -4.66
C GLU A 64 14.79 11.02 -5.68
N PHE A 65 14.08 11.08 -6.80
CA PHE A 65 14.27 10.12 -7.90
C PHE A 65 14.58 10.87 -9.21
N PRO A 66 15.67 10.53 -9.92
CA PRO A 66 16.02 11.15 -11.19
C PRO A 66 14.95 10.78 -12.23
N ASN A 67 14.00 11.69 -12.43
CA ASN A 67 12.88 11.55 -13.36
C ASN A 67 13.34 11.68 -14.82
N HIS A 68 13.99 10.64 -15.36
CA HIS A 68 14.23 10.46 -16.81
C HIS A 68 13.12 9.63 -17.48
N GLY A 69 11.86 9.85 -17.09
CA GLY A 69 10.74 9.03 -17.57
C GLY A 69 9.41 9.78 -17.64
N PHE A 70 8.31 9.03 -17.51
CA PHE A 70 6.95 9.51 -17.75
C PHE A 70 6.47 10.50 -16.68
N LYS A 71 6.31 11.76 -17.05
CA LYS A 71 5.66 12.79 -16.22
C LYS A 71 4.17 12.77 -16.51
N LEU A 72 3.33 12.60 -15.48
CA LEU A 72 1.87 12.67 -15.63
C LEU A 72 1.44 13.97 -16.33
N PRO A 73 0.78 13.90 -17.50
CA PRO A 73 0.17 15.06 -18.15
C PRO A 73 -1.00 15.52 -17.28
N GLY A 74 -0.98 16.78 -16.81
CA GLY A 74 -1.99 17.31 -15.87
C GLY A 74 -1.55 17.35 -14.40
N GLY A 75 -0.34 16.88 -14.07
CA GLY A 75 0.36 17.20 -12.82
C GLY A 75 -0.46 17.01 -11.54
N TYR A 76 -0.58 18.09 -10.75
CA TYR A 76 -1.28 18.10 -9.47
C TYR A 76 -2.80 18.19 -9.59
N THR A 77 -3.32 18.71 -10.72
CA THR A 77 -4.74 19.00 -10.90
C THR A 77 -5.59 17.73 -10.94
N ILE A 78 -5.14 16.72 -11.68
CA ILE A 78 -5.81 15.40 -11.76
C ILE A 78 -5.79 14.71 -10.39
N THR A 79 -4.67 14.84 -9.69
CA THR A 79 -4.41 14.24 -8.38
C THR A 79 -5.37 14.80 -7.32
N ILE A 80 -5.57 16.13 -7.31
CA ILE A 80 -6.49 16.82 -6.38
C ILE A 80 -7.95 16.48 -6.69
N LEU A 81 -8.35 16.53 -7.97
CA LEU A 81 -9.71 16.16 -8.41
C LEU A 81 -10.07 14.72 -8.01
N ALA A 82 -9.17 13.78 -8.26
CA ALA A 82 -9.35 12.38 -7.88
C ALA A 82 -9.53 12.22 -6.36
N SER A 83 -8.76 12.94 -5.56
CA SER A 83 -8.86 12.90 -4.09
C SER A 83 -10.19 13.49 -3.59
N ILE A 84 -10.70 14.56 -4.21
CA ILE A 84 -11.98 15.18 -3.82
C ILE A 84 -13.16 14.25 -4.13
N ILE A 85 -13.20 13.69 -5.34
CA ILE A 85 -14.25 12.75 -5.76
C ILE A 85 -14.23 11.51 -4.88
N SER A 86 -13.02 11.01 -4.57
CA SER A 86 -12.84 9.89 -3.66
C SER A 86 -13.42 10.17 -2.28
N CYS A 87 -13.14 11.35 -1.72
CA CYS A 87 -13.66 11.77 -0.41
C CYS A 87 -15.19 11.90 -0.42
N TYR A 88 -15.77 12.39 -1.53
CA TYR A 88 -17.22 12.51 -1.70
C TYR A 88 -17.95 11.16 -1.78
N MET A 89 -17.35 10.16 -2.43
CA MET A 89 -17.95 8.81 -2.45
C MET A 89 -17.94 8.16 -1.07
N VAL A 90 -16.98 8.50 -0.19
CA VAL A 90 -16.88 7.90 1.14
C VAL A 90 -18.04 8.29 2.06
N THR A 91 -18.58 9.50 1.92
CA THR A 91 -19.68 9.97 2.78
C THR A 91 -21.00 9.25 2.53
N ASN A 92 -21.14 8.53 1.42
CA ASN A 92 -22.32 7.73 1.09
C ASN A 92 -22.25 6.28 1.60
N PHE A 93 -21.18 5.87 2.28
CA PHE A 93 -21.05 4.49 2.76
C PHE A 93 -21.90 4.18 3.99
N THR A 94 -22.34 2.93 4.05
CA THR A 94 -22.99 2.35 5.22
C THR A 94 -22.01 2.28 6.41
N TRP A 95 -22.49 2.61 7.61
CA TRP A 95 -21.74 2.53 8.87
C TRP A 95 -21.03 1.19 9.10
N LYS A 96 -21.63 0.07 8.66
CA LYS A 96 -21.03 -1.28 8.74
C LYS A 96 -19.71 -1.38 7.97
N THR A 97 -19.63 -0.76 6.79
CA THR A 97 -18.44 -0.79 5.93
C THR A 97 -17.32 0.05 6.56
N ILE A 98 -17.66 1.22 7.09
CA ILE A 98 -16.70 2.10 7.78
C ILE A 98 -16.11 1.40 9.00
N PHE A 99 -16.95 0.74 9.81
CA PHE A 99 -16.49 -0.01 10.97
C PHE A 99 -15.55 -1.16 10.58
N LEU A 100 -15.90 -1.94 9.55
CA LEU A 100 -15.03 -3.00 9.04
C LEU A 100 -13.68 -2.43 8.55
N GLY A 101 -13.71 -1.34 7.79
CA GLY A 101 -12.49 -0.67 7.31
C GLY A 101 -11.61 -0.16 8.45
N LEU A 102 -12.21 0.38 9.52
CA LEU A 102 -11.49 0.80 10.72
C LEU A 102 -10.82 -0.38 11.40
N VAL A 103 -11.53 -1.51 11.60
CA VAL A 103 -10.98 -2.73 12.19
C VAL A 103 -9.80 -3.26 11.37
N VAL A 104 -9.96 -3.33 10.05
CA VAL A 104 -8.88 -3.76 9.14
C VAL A 104 -7.69 -2.80 9.20
N GLY A 105 -7.94 -1.48 9.26
CA GLY A 105 -6.90 -0.47 9.40
C GLY A 105 -6.12 -0.58 10.71
N VAL A 106 -6.81 -0.83 11.84
CA VAL A 106 -6.17 -1.06 13.13
C VAL A 106 -5.35 -2.34 13.12
N LEU A 107 -5.88 -3.44 12.58
CA LEU A 107 -5.14 -4.69 12.42
C LEU A 107 -3.89 -4.50 11.55
N ALA A 108 -4.00 -3.73 10.46
CA ALA A 108 -2.86 -3.40 9.60
C ALA A 108 -1.81 -2.54 10.34
N ALA A 109 -2.23 -1.57 11.14
CA ALA A 109 -1.33 -0.75 11.96
C ALA A 109 -0.61 -1.59 13.03
N ILE A 110 -1.32 -2.51 13.69
CA ILE A 110 -0.74 -3.46 14.65
C ILE A 110 0.25 -4.37 13.93
N ALA A 111 -0.13 -4.95 12.79
CA ALA A 111 0.75 -5.81 11.99
C ALA A 111 2.00 -5.07 11.52
N TYR A 112 1.87 -3.79 11.12
CA TYR A 112 2.99 -2.94 10.76
C TYR A 112 3.92 -2.68 11.96
N PHE A 113 3.37 -2.47 13.16
CA PHE A 113 4.17 -2.29 14.37
C PHE A 113 4.88 -3.60 14.79
N PHE A 114 4.24 -4.75 14.56
CA PHE A 114 4.78 -6.07 14.88
C PHE A 114 5.83 -6.56 13.87
N ILE A 115 5.75 -6.08 12.62
CA ILE A 115 6.88 -6.05 11.69
C ILE A 115 7.87 -5.02 12.23
N GLY A 116 8.61 -5.47 13.25
CA GLY A 116 9.61 -4.65 13.92
C GLY A 116 10.48 -3.96 12.89
N LYS A 117 10.72 -2.65 13.10
CA LYS A 117 11.75 -1.86 12.42
C LYS A 117 12.96 -2.74 12.21
N ASP A 118 13.12 -3.25 10.99
CA ASP A 118 14.23 -4.11 10.64
C ASP A 118 15.46 -3.22 10.56
N LYS A 119 16.06 -2.95 11.72
CA LYS A 119 17.22 -2.06 11.88
C LYS A 119 18.38 -2.51 10.99
N ALA A 120 18.40 -3.78 10.57
CA ALA A 120 19.38 -4.30 9.63
C ALA A 120 19.18 -3.76 8.21
N VAL A 121 17.94 -3.56 7.75
CA VAL A 121 17.63 -2.98 6.43
C VAL A 121 17.95 -1.47 6.41
N GLU A 122 17.60 -0.76 7.49
CA GLU A 122 17.93 0.65 7.66
C GLU A 122 19.45 0.89 7.67
N HIS A 123 20.20 0.05 8.39
CA HIS A 123 21.67 0.14 8.45
C HIS A 123 22.34 -0.15 7.10
N LYS A 124 21.81 -1.12 6.33
CA LYS A 124 22.31 -1.44 4.99
C LYS A 124 22.04 -0.30 4.01
N HIS A 125 20.88 0.35 4.08
CA HIS A 125 20.53 1.50 3.25
C HIS A 125 21.45 2.70 3.54
N GLN A 126 21.72 2.98 4.83
CA GLN A 126 22.65 4.04 5.24
C GLN A 126 24.10 3.78 4.75
N LEU A 127 24.55 2.53 4.75
CA LEU A 127 25.84 2.11 4.18
C LEU A 127 25.90 2.33 2.67
N TYR A 128 24.84 1.99 1.93
CA TYR A 128 24.75 2.25 0.49
C TYR A 128 24.80 3.74 0.17
N LEU A 129 24.08 4.57 0.93
CA LEU A 129 24.09 6.02 0.74
C LEU A 129 25.45 6.65 1.07
N LYS A 130 26.16 6.14 2.11
CA LYS A 130 27.54 6.56 2.40
C LYS A 130 28.49 6.20 1.28
N ASN A 131 28.46 4.96 0.80
CA ASN A 131 29.34 4.50 -0.29
C ASN A 131 29.04 5.23 -1.61
N ALA A 132 27.77 5.49 -1.92
CA ALA A 132 27.40 6.26 -3.11
C ALA A 132 27.90 7.72 -3.04
N LYS A 133 27.82 8.36 -1.86
CA LYS A 133 28.38 9.71 -1.65
C LYS A 133 29.91 9.74 -1.74
N GLU A 134 30.59 8.73 -1.22
CA GLU A 134 32.04 8.57 -1.35
C GLU A 134 32.48 8.45 -2.81
N ILE A 135 31.78 7.64 -3.62
CA ILE A 135 32.08 7.46 -5.04
C ILE A 135 31.88 8.77 -5.82
N ILE A 136 30.81 9.53 -5.54
CA ILE A 136 30.55 10.82 -6.20
C ILE A 136 31.58 11.88 -5.81
N LYS A 137 32.19 11.78 -4.62
CA LYS A 137 33.21 12.75 -4.14
C LYS A 137 34.61 12.48 -4.70
N ASN A 138 34.88 11.25 -5.15
CA ASN A 138 36.15 10.82 -5.74
C ASN A 138 36.18 10.88 -7.29
N ILE A 139 35.11 11.38 -7.92
CA ILE A 139 35.01 11.71 -9.35
C ILE A 139 35.05 13.23 -9.47
#